data_AF-Q0AXA4-F1
#
_entry.id   AF-Q0AXA4-F1
#
_cell.length_a   1.000
_cell.length_b   1.000
_cell.length_c   1.000
_cell.angle_alpha   90.00
_cell.angle_beta   90.00
_cell.angle_gamma   90.00
#
_symmetry.space_group_name_H-M   'P 1'
#
loop_
_entity.id
_entity.type
_entity.pdbx_description
1 polymer ?
#
loop_
_entity_poly.entity_id
_entity_poly.type
_entity_poly.pdbx_seq_one_letter_code
_entity_poly.pdbx_strand_id
1 'polypeptide(L)'
;MPFIEMQVVEYMLQKLGEYDSVVPCIDSQLQPTSAVYHRKCLPLFTSCLENQRLKLIRIFYEEIDALLIQEEELVQFGNPREIFFNVNDPGALNIAREMAGRLIPLESNENQNTW
;
A
#
# COMPACT_ATOMS: atom_id res chain seq x y z
N MET A 1 -4.89 -1.47 -3.91
CA MET A 1 -4.55 -2.38 -2.79
C MET A 1 -5.74 -2.52 -1.85
N PRO A 2 -6.58 -3.55 -2.03
CA PRO A 2 -7.82 -3.69 -1.30
C PRO A 2 -7.66 -4.21 0.15
N PHE A 3 -6.48 -4.70 0.53
CA PHE A 3 -6.24 -5.37 1.82
C PHE A 3 -5.29 -4.61 2.74
N ILE A 4 -5.11 -3.30 2.52
CA ILE A 4 -4.25 -2.50 3.39
C ILE A 4 -4.86 -2.42 4.79
N GLU A 5 -4.07 -2.73 5.80
CA GLU A 5 -4.50 -2.68 7.20
C GLU A 5 -4.27 -1.30 7.80
N MET A 6 -5.25 -0.77 8.54
CA MET A 6 -5.14 0.56 9.14
C MET A 6 -3.97 0.67 10.12
N GLN A 7 -3.65 -0.43 10.84
CA GLN A 7 -2.51 -0.49 11.75
C GLN A 7 -1.17 -0.22 11.04
N VAL A 8 -1.03 -0.63 9.77
CA VAL A 8 0.16 -0.35 8.96
C VAL A 8 0.23 1.13 8.61
N VAL A 9 -0.90 1.75 8.28
CA VAL A 9 -0.99 3.19 8.00
C VAL A 9 -0.63 4.01 9.24
N GLU A 10 -1.18 3.64 10.40
CA GLU A 10 -0.87 4.27 11.69
C GLU A 10 0.61 4.13 12.04
N TYR A 11 1.18 2.93 11.84
CA TYR A 11 2.61 2.69 12.05
C TYR A 11 3.48 3.58 11.16
N MET A 12 3.18 3.67 9.86
CA MET A 12 3.92 4.55 8.94
C MET A 12 3.78 6.03 9.31
N LEU A 13 2.60 6.48 9.74
CA LEU A 13 2.38 7.85 10.20
C LEU A 13 3.24 8.19 11.43
N GLN A 14 3.32 7.27 12.40
CA GLN A 14 4.16 7.45 13.60
C GLN A 14 5.65 7.53 13.26
N LYS A 15 6.07 6.92 12.15
CA LYS A 15 7.47 6.88 11.69
C LYS A 15 7.88 8.10 10.85
N LEU A 16 6.92 8.93 10.41
CA LEU A 16 7.20 10.00 9.45
C LEU A 16 8.26 11.00 9.92
N GLY A 17 8.19 11.44 11.18
CA GLY A 17 9.14 12.42 11.72
C GLY A 17 9.35 13.62 10.79
N GLU A 18 10.61 13.89 10.44
CA GLU A 18 11.02 14.96 9.52
C GLU A 18 11.25 14.48 8.08
N TYR A 19 11.04 13.19 7.78
CA TYR A 19 11.21 12.65 6.44
C TYR A 19 10.18 13.22 5.48
N ASP A 20 10.52 13.25 4.19
CA ASP A 20 9.56 13.60 3.13
C ASP A 20 8.48 12.52 3.00
N SER A 21 8.86 11.25 3.18
CA SER A 21 7.96 10.12 3.04
C SER A 21 8.38 8.94 3.91
N VAL A 22 7.40 8.10 4.27
CA VAL A 22 7.63 6.74 4.77
C VAL A 22 7.08 5.78 3.74
N VAL A 23 7.93 4.91 3.20
CA VAL A 23 7.59 4.03 2.08
C VAL A 23 7.88 2.55 2.43
N PRO A 24 6.92 1.65 2.23
CA PRO A 24 7.14 0.21 2.33
C PRO A 24 8.08 -0.29 1.24
N CYS A 25 8.97 -1.21 1.60
CA CYS A 25 9.83 -1.95 0.68
C CYS A 25 9.56 -3.45 0.82
N ILE A 26 9.03 -4.08 -0.23
CA ILE A 26 8.61 -5.50 -0.24
C ILE A 26 9.28 -6.16 -1.44
N ASP A 27 9.92 -7.31 -1.24
CA ASP A 27 10.72 -7.97 -2.28
C ASP A 27 11.75 -7.02 -2.94
N SER A 28 12.38 -6.15 -2.14
CA SER A 28 13.30 -5.09 -2.61
C SER A 28 12.67 -4.04 -3.55
N GLN A 29 11.34 -3.98 -3.62
CA GLN A 29 10.62 -2.97 -4.40
C GLN A 29 9.85 -2.02 -3.49
N LEU A 30 10.09 -0.73 -3.70
CA LEU A 30 9.30 0.31 -3.04
C LEU A 30 7.83 0.20 -3.45
N GLN A 31 6.93 0.57 -2.53
CA GLN A 31 5.50 0.73 -2.77
C GLN A 31 5.09 2.23 -2.68
N PRO A 32 5.51 3.11 -3.61
CA PRO A 32 5.26 4.56 -3.49
C PRO A 32 3.79 4.95 -3.49
N THR A 33 2.93 4.21 -4.20
CA THR A 33 1.49 4.48 -4.25
C THR A 33 0.77 4.14 -2.95
N SER A 34 1.52 3.67 -1.95
CA SER A 34 1.01 3.28 -0.63
C SER A 34 1.98 3.70 0.47
N ALA A 35 2.67 4.80 0.23
CA ALA A 35 3.53 5.49 1.18
C ALA A 35 2.77 6.62 1.89
N VAL A 36 3.29 7.01 3.06
CA VAL A 36 2.90 8.25 3.74
C VAL A 36 3.77 9.38 3.21
N TYR A 37 3.19 10.55 2.96
CA TYR A 37 3.90 11.72 2.47
C TYR A 37 3.69 12.91 3.40
N HIS A 38 4.78 13.59 3.73
CA HIS A 38 4.69 14.89 4.39
C HIS A 38 4.15 15.93 3.39
N ARG A 39 3.41 16.92 3.88
CA ARG A 39 2.80 17.97 3.04
C ARG A 39 3.84 18.78 2.24
N LYS A 40 5.10 18.82 2.71
CA LYS A 40 6.22 19.48 2.03
C LYS A 40 6.55 18.90 0.65
N CYS A 41 6.10 17.69 0.34
CA CYS A 41 6.26 17.10 -0.99
C CYS A 41 5.34 17.71 -2.06
N LEU A 42 4.31 18.48 -1.67
CA LEU A 42 3.34 19.04 -2.63
C LEU A 42 3.99 19.86 -3.74
N PRO A 43 4.88 20.84 -3.48
CA PRO A 43 5.53 21.62 -4.55
C PRO A 43 6.33 20.74 -5.51
N LEU A 44 7.03 19.72 -4.98
CA LEU A 44 7.78 18.75 -5.79
C LEU A 44 6.84 17.97 -6.72
N PHE A 45 5.75 17.40 -6.20
CA PHE A 45 4.81 16.63 -7.01
C PHE A 45 4.03 17.50 -8.01
N THR A 46 3.66 18.73 -7.64
CA THR A 46 3.08 19.70 -8.58
C THR A 46 4.02 19.94 -9.75
N SER A 47 5.30 20.26 -9.48
CA SER A 47 6.30 20.46 -10.52
C SER A 47 6.51 19.19 -11.37
N CYS A 48 6.51 18.00 -10.77
CA CYS A 48 6.62 16.74 -11.50
C CYS A 48 5.48 16.55 -12.50
N LEU A 49 4.24 16.85 -12.10
CA LEU A 49 3.06 16.75 -12.96
C LEU A 49 3.12 17.76 -14.11
N GLU A 50 3.46 19.02 -13.82
CA GLU A 50 3.60 20.09 -14.83
C GLU A 50 4.66 19.77 -15.89
N ASN A 51 5.73 19.08 -15.49
CA ASN A 51 6.86 18.73 -16.36
C ASN A 51 6.81 17.28 -16.88
N GLN A 52 5.68 16.58 -16.74
CA GLN A 52 5.48 15.18 -17.18
C GLN A 52 6.52 14.18 -16.61
N ARG A 53 7.07 14.46 -15.43
CA ARG A 53 7.94 13.54 -14.67
C ARG A 53 7.06 12.59 -13.87
N LEU A 54 6.52 11.57 -14.54
CA LEU A 54 5.49 10.69 -13.96
C LEU A 54 6.03 9.41 -13.29
N LYS A 55 7.34 9.16 -13.37
CA LYS A 55 7.96 7.95 -12.81
C LYS A 55 8.28 8.16 -11.32
N LEU A 56 7.33 7.84 -10.46
CA LEU A 56 7.45 8.06 -9.01
C LEU A 56 8.67 7.37 -8.38
N ILE A 57 9.03 6.16 -8.83
CA ILE A 57 10.26 5.47 -8.40
C ILE A 57 11.51 6.30 -8.66
N ARG A 58 11.60 7.00 -9.80
CA ARG A 58 12.73 7.86 -10.11
C ARG A 58 12.79 9.06 -9.16
N ILE A 59 11.64 9.68 -8.90
CA ILE A 59 11.52 10.81 -7.96
C ILE A 59 11.96 10.38 -6.55
N PHE A 60 11.62 9.15 -6.13
CA PHE A 60 12.06 8.61 -4.85
C PHE A 60 13.58 8.51 -4.71
N TYR A 61 14.28 8.11 -5.77
CA TYR A 61 15.74 7.99 -5.74
C TYR A 61 16.48 9.33 -5.88
N GLU A 62 15.85 10.32 -6.51
CA GLU A 62 16.51 11.59 -6.85
C GLU A 62 16.18 12.74 -5.89
N GLU A 63 14.97 12.78 -5.33
CA GLU A 63 14.39 14.02 -4.77
C GLU A 63 13.60 13.84 -3.46
N ILE A 64 13.38 12.61 -2.98
CA ILE A 64 12.61 12.35 -1.74
C ILE A 64 13.55 11.80 -0.68
N ASP A 65 13.61 12.47 0.47
CA ASP A 65 14.19 11.89 1.67
C ASP A 65 13.19 10.92 2.31
N ALA A 66 13.26 9.65 1.90
CA ALA A 66 12.32 8.61 2.31
C ALA A 66 12.89 7.72 3.41
N LEU A 67 12.10 7.50 4.46
CA LEU A 67 12.31 6.40 5.39
C LEU A 67 11.70 5.12 4.79
N LEU A 68 12.53 4.10 4.62
CA LEU A 68 12.09 2.79 4.13
C LEU A 68 11.67 1.91 5.29
N ILE A 69 10.45 1.38 5.24
CA ILE A 69 9.98 0.32 6.14
C ILE A 69 10.19 -1.00 5.43
N GLN A 70 11.10 -1.83 5.97
CA GLN A 70 11.43 -3.10 5.37
C GLN A 70 10.35 -4.16 5.63
N GLU A 71 10.32 -5.19 4.79
CA GLU A 71 9.34 -6.28 4.86
C GLU A 71 9.32 -6.93 6.25
N GLU A 72 10.48 -7.08 6.90
CA GLU A 72 10.63 -7.66 8.24
C GLU A 72 9.96 -6.84 9.34
N GLU A 73 9.76 -5.53 9.13
CA GLU A 73 8.97 -4.71 10.05
C GLU A 73 7.48 -4.88 9.80
N LEU A 74 7.07 -5.20 8.57
CA LEU A 74 5.67 -5.26 8.17
C LEU A 74 5.01 -6.60 8.54
N VAL A 75 5.79 -7.67 8.70
CA VAL A 75 5.26 -9.01 9.05
C VAL A 75 4.46 -9.02 10.36
N GLN A 76 4.69 -8.07 11.27
CA GLN A 76 3.92 -7.96 12.51
C GLN A 76 2.45 -7.59 12.28
N PHE A 77 2.12 -7.04 11.12
CA PHE A 77 0.75 -6.64 10.73
C PHE A 77 0.04 -7.69 9.86
N GLY A 78 0.71 -8.80 9.53
CA GLY A 78 0.19 -9.84 8.64
C GLY A 78 1.17 -10.15 7.50
N ASN A 79 0.68 -10.76 6.43
CA ASN A 79 1.50 -11.08 5.25
C ASN A 79 1.69 -9.81 4.38
N PRO A 80 2.90 -9.23 4.26
CA PRO A 80 3.11 -7.99 3.51
C PRO A 80 2.70 -8.10 2.04
N ARG A 81 2.89 -9.26 1.42
CA ARG A 81 2.46 -9.49 0.02
C ARG A 81 0.96 -9.43 -0.15
N GLU A 82 0.19 -9.80 0.87
CA GLU A 82 -1.27 -9.68 0.85
C GLU A 82 -1.72 -8.26 1.16
N ILE A 83 -1.16 -7.63 2.20
CA ILE A 83 -1.46 -6.26 2.62
C ILE A 83 -1.27 -5.28 1.46
N PHE A 84 -0.17 -5.42 0.73
CA PHE A 84 0.21 -4.57 -0.40
C PHE A 84 -0.20 -5.14 -1.77
N PHE A 85 -1.10 -6.13 -1.80
CA PHE A 85 -1.53 -6.74 -3.06
C PHE A 85 -2.23 -5.72 -3.96
N ASN A 86 -1.75 -5.58 -5.20
CA ASN A 86 -2.31 -4.65 -6.18
C ASN A 86 -3.13 -5.38 -7.25
N VAL A 87 -4.30 -4.85 -7.58
CA VAL A 87 -5.23 -5.43 -8.56
C VAL A 87 -5.22 -4.55 -9.80
N ASN A 88 -4.41 -4.93 -10.79
CA ASN A 88 -4.25 -4.17 -12.04
C ASN A 88 -4.78 -4.92 -13.28
N ASP A 89 -5.09 -6.21 -13.13
CA ASP A 89 -5.53 -7.08 -14.23
C ASP A 89 -6.55 -8.14 -13.76
N PRO A 90 -7.26 -8.82 -14.68
CA PRO A 90 -8.27 -9.81 -14.32
C PRO A 90 -7.73 -11.02 -13.53
N GLY A 91 -6.47 -11.41 -13.72
CA GLY A 91 -5.84 -12.51 -12.98
C GLY A 91 -5.60 -12.11 -11.53
N ALA A 92 -5.06 -10.92 -11.30
CA ALA A 92 -4.92 -10.33 -9.97
C ALA A 92 -6.29 -10.19 -9.28
N LEU A 93 -7.34 -9.83 -10.02
CA LEU A 93 -8.71 -9.76 -9.48
C LEU A 93 -9.22 -11.13 -9.01
N ASN A 94 -8.91 -12.22 -9.72
CA ASN A 94 -9.29 -13.57 -9.28
C ASN A 94 -8.61 -13.94 -7.95
N ILE A 95 -7.30 -13.70 -7.85
CA ILE A 95 -6.53 -13.92 -6.62
C ILE A 95 -7.12 -13.08 -5.47
N ALA A 96 -7.42 -11.81 -5.72
CA ALA A 96 -8.05 -10.95 -4.71
C ALA A 96 -9.41 -11.49 -4.21
N ARG A 97 -10.22 -12.11 -5.08
CA ARG A 97 -11.47 -12.74 -4.65
C ARG A 97 -11.24 -13.94 -3.73
N GLU A 98 -10.25 -14.77 -4.05
CA GLU A 98 -9.87 -15.90 -3.20
C GLU A 98 -9.34 -15.41 -1.84
N MET A 99 -8.53 -14.35 -1.82
CA MET A 99 -8.04 -13.72 -0.59
C MET A 99 -9.19 -13.16 0.24
N ALA A 100 -10.11 -12.41 -0.37
CA ALA A 100 -11.26 -11.82 0.31
C ALA A 100 -12.18 -12.89 0.92
N GLY A 101 -12.39 -14.02 0.23
CA GLY A 101 -13.18 -15.15 0.75
C GLY A 101 -12.57 -15.85 1.96
N ARG A 102 -11.25 -15.71 2.20
CA ARG A 102 -10.60 -16.17 3.44
C ARG A 102 -10.75 -15.16 4.58
N LEU A 103 -10.75 -13.86 4.26
CA LEU A 103 -10.76 -12.76 5.24
C LEU A 103 -12.17 -12.41 5.74
N ILE A 104 -13.17 -12.58 4.88
CA ILE A 104 -14.58 -12.43 5.23
C ILE A 104 -15.15 -13.84 5.21
N PRO A 105 -15.42 -14.46 6.38
CA PRO A 105 -16.24 -15.66 6.39
C PRO A 105 -17.55 -15.27 5.73
N LEU A 106 -17.85 -15.84 4.56
CA LEU A 106 -19.19 -15.77 4.01
C LEU A 106 -20.08 -16.35 5.10
N GLU A 107 -20.94 -15.53 5.71
CA GLU A 107 -22.04 -16.07 6.49
C GLU A 107 -22.70 -17.11 5.59
N SER A 108 -22.63 -18.37 6.03
CA SER A 108 -23.32 -19.47 5.38
C SER A 108 -24.76 -19.00 5.18
N ASN A 109 -25.21 -18.97 3.92
CA ASN A 109 -26.62 -18.77 3.57
C ASN A 109 -27.46 -19.89 4.20
N GLU A 110 -27.71 -19.83 5.50
CA GLU A 110 -28.83 -20.47 6.16
C GLU A 110 -30.03 -19.57 5.96
N ASN A 111 -30.59 -19.65 4.75
CA ASN A 111 -32.03 -19.49 4.54
C ASN A 111 -32.39 -20.21 3.24
N GLN A 112 -32.19 -21.53 3.26
CA GLN A 112 -33.10 -22.42 2.57
C GLN A 112 -34.37 -22.55 3.43
N ASN A 113 -35.52 -22.27 2.82
CA ASN A 113 -36.87 -22.66 3.21
C ASN A 113 -37.53 -21.97 4.42
N THR A 114 -38.42 -21.01 4.12
CA THR A 114 -39.82 -21.07 4.59
C THR A 114 -40.73 -20.43 3.54
N TRP A 115 -41.49 -21.30 2.84
CA TRP A 115 -42.67 -21.14 1.97
C TRP A 115 -42.92 -19.84 1.20
#